data_AF-A0A176W076-F1
#
_entry.id   AF-A0A176W076-F1
#
_cell.length_a   1.000
_cell.length_b   1.000
_cell.length_c   1.000
_cell.angle_alpha   90.00
_cell.angle_beta   90.00
_cell.angle_gamma   90.00
#
_symmetry.space_group_name_H-M   'P 1'
#
loop_
_entity.id
_entity.type
_entity.pdbx_description
1 polymer ?
#
loop_
_entity_poly.entity_id
_entity_poly.type
_entity_poly.pdbx_seq_one_letter_code
_entity_poly.pdbx_strand_id
1 'polypeptide(L)'
;MGTARSPRFYAGAVILALDSILVALVIYRVPYTKIDWDAYMSQVTGFLSGERNYEELEGDTGPLVYPAGFLYFYSGIQYITAGAVFPAQILFGLLYVINLGLVLWIYTRTEVVPLWGLTLLMLSKRIHSIFVLRLFNDCIATTLTHASLILFLKHRWHLGLTVFSIAVSVKMNVLLYAPPLLLLLLKSLPIGGVISSISCAAFVQLVVGFPFLLEYPLAYISRSFNLGRVFIHFWSVNFKFVPERWFVSKPFAIALLAMHLVLLFLFARYKWCKHEKSGALKQKVKKSRKKKLTADRILFALCMVLCFTQNQEYK
;
A
#
# COMPACT_ATOMS: atom_id res chain seq x y z
N MET A 1 7.18 -32.52 19.76
CA MET A 1 8.26 -31.58 20.17
C MET A 1 7.98 -30.23 19.54
N GLY A 2 7.50 -29.26 20.32
CA GLY A 2 7.21 -27.92 19.83
C GLY A 2 8.51 -27.25 19.39
N THR A 3 8.57 -26.78 18.14
CA THR A 3 9.71 -25.99 17.66
C THR A 3 9.79 -24.72 18.49
N ALA A 4 10.85 -24.57 19.28
CA ALA A 4 11.12 -23.33 20.01
C ALA A 4 11.06 -22.15 19.03
N ARG A 5 10.27 -21.12 19.36
CA ARG A 5 10.14 -19.95 18.49
C ARG A 5 11.49 -19.21 18.45
N SER A 6 11.83 -18.59 17.32
CA SER A 6 13.13 -17.93 17.17
C SER A 6 13.25 -16.72 18.11
N PRO A 7 14.46 -16.32 18.56
CA PRO A 7 14.66 -15.11 19.36
C PRO A 7 14.06 -13.85 18.72
N ARG A 8 14.09 -13.78 17.38
CA ARG A 8 13.46 -12.72 16.57
C ARG A 8 11.94 -12.64 16.77
N PHE A 9 11.27 -13.79 16.93
CA PHE A 9 9.84 -13.82 17.20
C PHE A 9 9.52 -13.16 18.55
N TYR A 10 10.27 -13.51 19.59
CA TYR A 10 10.08 -12.92 20.92
C TYR A 10 10.37 -11.42 20.94
N ALA A 11 11.46 -10.99 20.28
CA ALA A 11 11.76 -9.57 20.13
C ALA A 11 10.63 -8.81 19.41
N GLY A 12 10.09 -9.38 18.31
CA GLY A 12 8.95 -8.80 17.62
C GLY A 12 7.71 -8.68 18.50
N ALA A 13 7.40 -9.69 19.33
CA ALA A 13 6.28 -9.63 20.26
C ALA A 13 6.46 -8.55 21.34
N VAL A 14 7.67 -8.40 21.87
CA VAL A 14 8.00 -7.33 22.84
C VAL A 14 7.87 -5.95 22.19
N ILE A 15 8.42 -5.76 20.99
CA ILE A 15 8.30 -4.51 20.23
C ILE A 15 6.83 -4.16 20.02
N LEU A 16 6.02 -5.12 19.57
CA LEU A 16 4.59 -4.92 19.33
C LEU A 16 3.84 -4.51 20.60
N ALA A 17 4.12 -5.16 21.73
CA ALA A 17 3.50 -4.85 23.01
C ALA A 17 3.87 -3.44 23.52
N LEU A 18 5.16 -3.10 23.52
CA LEU A 18 5.64 -1.78 23.94
C LEU A 18 5.07 -0.66 23.05
N ASP A 19 5.03 -0.88 21.73
CA ASP A 19 4.54 0.13 20.80
C ASP A 19 3.02 0.28 20.88
N SER A 20 2.29 -0.79 21.24
CA SER A 20 0.85 -0.70 21.51
C SER A 20 0.55 0.20 22.72
N ILE A 21 1.39 0.15 23.76
CA ILE A 21 1.31 1.06 24.91
C ILE A 21 1.66 2.49 24.49
N LEU A 22 2.71 2.67 23.67
CA LEU A 22 3.09 3.98 23.15
C LEU A 22 1.95 4.62 22.34
N VAL A 23 1.30 3.86 21.47
CA VAL A 23 0.16 4.33 20.67
C VAL A 23 -1.01 4.75 21.57
N ALA A 24 -1.34 3.96 22.59
CA ALA A 24 -2.39 4.32 23.56
C ALA A 24 -2.04 5.62 24.31
N LEU A 25 -0.77 5.79 24.71
CA LEU A 25 -0.28 7.02 25.33
C LEU A 25 -0.34 8.21 24.37
N VAL A 26 0.00 8.03 23.09
CA VAL A 26 -0.09 9.08 22.07
C VAL A 26 -1.54 9.53 21.89
N ILE A 27 -2.49 8.59 21.77
CA ILE A 27 -3.93 8.92 21.66
C ILE A 27 -4.40 9.69 22.89
N TYR A 28 -3.96 9.30 24.09
CA TYR A 28 -4.37 9.94 25.34
C TYR A 28 -3.73 11.32 25.58
N ARG A 29 -2.47 11.52 25.16
CA ARG A 29 -1.67 12.70 25.55
C ARG A 29 -1.46 13.72 24.44
N VAL A 30 -1.57 13.33 23.18
CA VAL A 30 -1.24 14.21 22.05
C VAL A 30 -2.54 14.67 21.38
N PRO A 31 -2.77 15.98 21.24
CA PRO A 31 -3.95 16.50 20.56
C PRO A 31 -4.06 15.98 19.12
N TYR A 32 -5.28 15.62 18.74
CA TYR A 32 -5.62 15.27 17.36
C TYR A 32 -5.31 16.45 16.41
N THR A 33 -4.78 16.15 15.23
CA THR A 33 -4.50 17.15 14.20
C THR A 33 -5.48 16.97 13.04
N LYS A 34 -6.45 17.88 12.95
CA LYS A 34 -7.42 17.89 11.85
C LYS A 34 -6.73 18.21 10.53
N ILE A 35 -6.73 17.24 9.61
CA ILE A 35 -6.26 17.41 8.23
C ILE A 35 -7.34 16.95 7.26
N ASP A 36 -7.51 15.63 7.10
CA ASP A 36 -8.39 15.08 6.06
C ASP A 36 -9.68 14.44 6.59
N TRP A 37 -9.76 14.14 7.89
CA TRP A 37 -10.88 13.38 8.48
C TRP A 37 -12.25 13.96 8.12
N ASP A 38 -12.42 15.26 8.29
CA ASP A 38 -13.70 15.92 8.04
C ASP A 38 -14.07 15.85 6.56
N ALA A 39 -13.10 16.03 5.67
CA ALA A 39 -13.33 15.85 4.24
C ALA A 39 -13.69 14.40 3.89
N TYR A 40 -13.05 13.42 4.53
CA TYR A 40 -13.41 12.01 4.38
C TYR A 40 -14.84 11.75 4.85
N MET A 41 -15.24 12.28 6.01
CA MET A 41 -16.60 12.11 6.54
C MET A 41 -17.66 12.82 5.69
N SER A 42 -17.37 13.99 5.12
CA SER A 42 -18.26 14.67 4.16
C SER A 42 -18.47 13.84 2.89
N GLN A 43 -17.39 13.35 2.29
CA GLN A 43 -17.45 12.49 1.09
C GLN A 43 -18.23 11.20 1.35
N VAL A 44 -18.03 10.58 2.52
CA VAL A 44 -18.75 9.36 2.91
C VAL A 44 -20.23 9.66 3.17
N THR A 45 -20.55 10.79 3.80
CA THR A 45 -21.94 11.20 4.04
C THR A 45 -22.68 11.44 2.73
N GLY A 46 -22.04 12.09 1.74
CA GLY A 46 -22.60 12.21 0.39
C GLY A 46 -22.89 10.85 -0.25
N PHE A 47 -21.92 9.93 -0.18
CA PHE A 47 -22.10 8.56 -0.69
C PHE A 47 -23.24 7.80 0.01
N LEU A 48 -23.33 7.88 1.34
CA LEU A 48 -24.39 7.23 2.13
C LEU A 48 -25.77 7.85 1.87
N SER A 49 -25.81 9.12 1.46
CA SER A 49 -27.04 9.82 1.06
C SER A 49 -27.55 9.42 -0.33
N GLY A 50 -26.80 8.58 -1.05
CA GLY A 50 -27.18 8.06 -2.37
C GLY A 50 -26.35 8.60 -3.53
N GLU A 51 -25.41 9.52 -3.30
CA GLU A 51 -24.61 10.09 -4.38
C GLU A 51 -23.69 9.04 -5.02
N ARG A 52 -23.67 9.01 -6.37
CA ARG A 52 -22.87 8.10 -7.21
C ARG A 52 -22.04 8.83 -8.25
N ASN A 53 -22.25 10.12 -8.46
CA ASN A 53 -21.38 10.94 -9.27
C ASN A 53 -20.15 11.35 -8.46
N TYR A 54 -18.99 10.84 -8.84
CA TYR A 54 -17.70 11.15 -8.22
C TYR A 54 -17.29 12.63 -8.35
N GLU A 55 -17.91 13.38 -9.26
CA GLU A 55 -17.68 14.82 -9.39
C GLU A 55 -18.38 15.63 -8.29
N GLU A 56 -19.45 15.10 -7.70
CA GLU A 56 -20.24 15.72 -6.63
C GLU A 56 -19.79 15.28 -5.22
N LEU A 57 -19.00 14.21 -5.14
CA LEU A 57 -18.42 13.75 -3.88
C LEU A 57 -17.20 14.59 -3.51
N GLU A 58 -17.41 15.65 -2.73
CA GLU A 58 -16.33 16.53 -2.25
C GLU A 58 -16.37 16.77 -0.75
N GLY A 59 -15.26 17.26 -0.21
CA GLY A 59 -15.16 17.73 1.17
C GLY A 59 -14.30 18.99 1.25
N ASP A 60 -14.05 19.49 2.45
CA ASP A 60 -13.31 20.74 2.67
C ASP A 60 -11.91 20.77 2.03
N THR A 61 -11.31 19.61 1.77
CA THR A 61 -10.00 19.46 1.14
C THR A 61 -10.06 19.21 -0.37
N GLY A 62 -11.25 19.24 -0.98
CA GLY A 62 -11.48 19.05 -2.41
C GLY A 62 -12.24 17.77 -2.78
N PRO A 63 -12.29 17.46 -4.08
CA PRO A 63 -13.08 16.35 -4.60
C PRO A 63 -12.54 14.98 -4.17
N LEU A 64 -13.40 13.97 -4.21
CA LEU A 64 -13.04 12.58 -3.98
C LEU A 64 -12.14 12.08 -5.11
N VAL A 65 -11.05 11.47 -4.68
CA VAL A 65 -9.91 11.13 -5.53
C VAL A 65 -9.39 9.72 -5.29
N TYR A 66 -10.09 8.98 -4.43
CA TYR A 66 -9.79 7.60 -4.09
C TYR A 66 -10.82 6.68 -4.76
N PRO A 67 -10.43 5.47 -5.19
CA PRO A 67 -11.41 4.54 -5.73
C PRO A 67 -12.42 4.07 -4.66
N ALA A 68 -13.48 3.40 -5.10
CA ALA A 68 -14.67 3.13 -4.29
C ALA A 68 -14.42 2.33 -3.00
N GLY A 69 -13.30 1.60 -2.91
CA GLY A 69 -12.90 0.92 -1.69
C GLY A 69 -12.77 1.88 -0.51
N PHE A 70 -12.27 3.11 -0.74
CA PHE A 70 -12.21 4.14 0.29
C PHE A 70 -13.58 4.41 0.91
N LEU A 71 -14.61 4.63 0.09
CA LEU A 71 -15.97 4.92 0.56
C LEU A 71 -16.51 3.78 1.41
N TYR A 72 -16.30 2.52 1.00
CA TYR A 72 -16.78 1.37 1.78
C TYR A 72 -16.08 1.20 3.11
N PHE A 73 -14.75 1.32 3.15
CA PHE A 73 -14.01 1.23 4.40
C PHE A 73 -14.41 2.36 5.35
N TYR A 74 -14.46 3.60 4.88
CA TYR A 74 -14.81 4.73 5.74
C TYR A 74 -16.31 4.80 6.10
N SER A 75 -17.21 4.23 5.28
CA SER A 75 -18.61 4.01 5.68
C SER A 75 -18.69 3.07 6.89
N GLY A 76 -17.91 1.98 6.87
CA GLY A 76 -17.82 1.07 8.02
C GLY A 76 -17.24 1.74 9.26
N ILE A 77 -16.21 2.59 9.09
CA ILE A 77 -15.65 3.39 10.18
C ILE A 77 -16.69 4.37 10.73
N GLN A 78 -17.40 5.11 9.88
CA GLN A 78 -18.44 6.05 10.29
C GLN A 78 -19.56 5.33 11.05
N TYR A 79 -19.98 4.14 10.59
CA TYR A 79 -20.98 3.32 11.27
C TYR A 79 -20.54 2.92 12.69
N ILE A 80 -19.28 2.49 12.87
CA ILE A 80 -18.75 2.03 14.17
C ILE A 80 -18.50 3.22 15.11
N THR A 81 -18.03 4.35 14.59
CA THR A 81 -17.54 5.49 15.38
C THR A 81 -18.58 6.60 15.53
N ALA A 82 -19.71 6.52 14.83
CA ALA A 82 -20.65 7.62 14.63
C ALA A 82 -19.98 8.91 14.10
N GLY A 83 -18.85 8.78 13.39
CA GLY A 83 -18.05 9.90 12.90
C GLY A 83 -17.19 10.59 13.98
N ALA A 84 -17.21 10.10 15.23
CA ALA A 84 -16.44 10.70 16.31
C ALA A 84 -14.94 10.39 16.20
N VAL A 85 -14.12 11.41 16.40
CA VAL A 85 -12.66 11.33 16.24
C VAL A 85 -12.02 10.35 17.23
N PHE A 86 -12.38 10.41 18.52
CA PHE A 86 -11.73 9.58 19.53
C PHE A 86 -11.93 8.06 19.30
N PRO A 87 -13.15 7.55 19.05
CA PRO A 87 -13.34 6.16 18.62
C PRO A 87 -12.58 5.81 17.34
N ALA A 88 -12.49 6.73 16.37
CA ALA A 88 -11.69 6.53 15.17
C ALA A 88 -10.19 6.44 15.48
N GLN A 89 -9.65 7.24 16.39
CA GLN A 89 -8.25 7.13 16.85
C GLN A 89 -7.97 5.77 17.47
N ILE A 90 -8.90 5.22 18.25
CA ILE A 90 -8.76 3.85 18.79
C ILE A 90 -8.73 2.83 17.67
N LEU A 91 -9.65 2.92 16.69
CA LEU A 91 -9.69 2.01 15.56
C LEU A 91 -8.41 2.08 14.70
N PHE A 92 -7.91 3.28 14.43
CA PHE A 92 -6.64 3.47 13.72
C PHE A 92 -5.43 3.05 14.57
N GLY A 93 -5.51 3.12 15.89
CA GLY A 93 -4.51 2.55 16.80
C GLY A 93 -4.45 1.03 16.68
N LEU A 94 -5.60 0.35 16.62
CA LEU A 94 -5.67 -1.09 16.35
C LEU A 94 -5.11 -1.41 14.95
N LEU A 95 -5.49 -0.62 13.94
CA LEU A 95 -4.97 -0.76 12.58
C LEU A 95 -3.44 -0.60 12.52
N TYR A 96 -2.89 0.35 13.26
CA TYR A 96 -1.44 0.54 13.41
C TYR A 96 -0.78 -0.70 13.99
N VAL A 97 -1.30 -1.23 15.11
CA VAL A 97 -0.74 -2.42 15.78
C VAL A 97 -0.80 -3.62 14.85
N ILE A 98 -1.89 -3.81 14.12
CA ILE A 98 -2.00 -4.85 13.09
C ILE A 98 -0.91 -4.66 12.03
N ASN A 99 -0.79 -3.46 11.46
CA ASN A 99 0.19 -3.15 10.43
C ASN A 99 1.63 -3.40 10.91
N LEU A 100 1.97 -2.95 12.12
CA LEU A 100 3.27 -3.20 12.74
C LEU A 100 3.52 -4.70 12.90
N GLY A 101 2.53 -5.46 13.34
CA GLY A 101 2.61 -6.93 13.44
C GLY A 101 2.90 -7.60 12.09
N LEU A 102 2.25 -7.15 11.01
CA LEU A 102 2.52 -7.63 9.64
C LEU A 102 3.96 -7.31 9.21
N VAL A 103 4.42 -6.08 9.45
CA VAL A 103 5.78 -5.63 9.10
C VAL A 103 6.83 -6.41 9.88
N LEU A 104 6.64 -6.60 11.20
CA LEU A 104 7.52 -7.43 12.03
C LEU A 104 7.53 -8.88 11.57
N TRP A 105 6.38 -9.44 11.18
CA TRP A 105 6.34 -10.78 10.59
C TRP A 105 7.18 -10.88 9.32
N ILE A 106 7.12 -9.88 8.43
CA ILE A 106 7.91 -9.85 7.20
C ILE A 106 9.41 -9.80 7.52
N TYR A 107 9.85 -8.91 8.40
CA TYR A 107 11.27 -8.76 8.74
C TYR A 107 11.82 -9.96 9.52
N THR A 108 11.05 -10.55 10.44
CA THR A 108 11.48 -11.73 11.19
C THR A 108 11.57 -12.98 10.32
N ARG A 109 10.88 -13.03 9.17
CA ARG A 109 10.92 -14.14 8.21
C ARG A 109 11.99 -14.00 7.15
N THR A 110 12.31 -12.78 6.76
CA THR A 110 13.26 -12.48 5.68
C THR A 110 14.67 -12.24 6.21
N GLU A 111 14.80 -11.92 7.50
CA GLU A 111 16.08 -11.70 8.19
C GLU A 111 16.98 -10.63 7.53
N VAL A 112 16.41 -9.80 6.67
CA VAL A 112 17.10 -8.74 5.91
C VAL A 112 17.54 -7.56 6.77
N VAL A 113 16.96 -7.40 7.97
CA VAL A 113 17.31 -6.35 8.93
C VAL A 113 17.85 -6.99 10.21
N PRO A 114 18.94 -6.44 10.80
CA PRO A 114 19.46 -6.91 12.08
C PRO A 114 18.44 -6.70 13.21
N LEU A 115 18.54 -7.49 14.29
CA LEU A 115 17.55 -7.47 15.37
C LEU A 115 17.36 -6.08 16.01
N TRP A 116 18.47 -5.36 16.22
CA TRP A 116 18.43 -3.98 16.73
C TRP A 116 17.75 -3.01 15.75
N GLY A 117 17.78 -3.28 14.44
CA GLY A 117 17.09 -2.45 13.45
C GLY A 117 15.58 -2.54 13.57
N LEU A 118 15.04 -3.64 14.12
CA LEU A 118 13.59 -3.78 14.34
C LEU A 118 13.07 -2.81 15.40
N THR A 119 13.90 -2.40 16.36
CA THR A 119 13.50 -1.43 17.38
C THR A 119 13.36 -0.02 16.81
N LEU A 120 13.94 0.27 15.64
CA LEU A 120 13.73 1.57 14.98
C LEU A 120 12.32 1.69 14.39
N LEU A 121 11.64 0.58 14.12
CA LEU A 121 10.29 0.59 13.56
C LEU A 121 9.27 1.22 14.50
N MET A 122 9.41 1.02 15.82
CA MET A 122 8.57 1.63 16.87
C MET A 122 8.90 3.10 17.15
N LEU A 123 10.08 3.60 16.75
CA LEU A 123 10.50 4.97 17.08
C LEU A 123 10.04 6.02 16.07
N SER A 124 9.30 5.62 15.04
CA SER A 124 8.87 6.55 13.99
C SER A 124 7.70 7.41 14.44
N LYS A 125 8.00 8.62 14.95
CA LYS A 125 7.00 9.65 15.30
C LYS A 125 6.04 9.93 14.15
N ARG A 126 6.54 9.87 12.91
CA ARG A 126 5.74 10.17 11.72
C ARG A 126 4.67 9.12 11.46
N ILE A 127 4.99 7.83 11.58
CA ILE A 127 4.00 6.77 11.34
C ILE A 127 2.89 6.83 12.39
N HIS A 128 3.25 7.05 13.66
CA HIS A 128 2.28 7.32 14.73
C HIS A 128 1.35 8.47 14.37
N SER A 129 1.90 9.62 13.96
CA SER A 129 1.11 10.78 13.58
C SER A 129 0.16 10.50 12.41
N ILE A 130 0.62 9.82 11.36
CA ILE A 130 -0.20 9.46 10.19
C ILE A 130 -1.37 8.55 10.60
N PHE A 131 -1.11 7.51 11.40
CA PHE A 131 -2.15 6.57 11.81
C PHE A 131 -3.12 7.19 12.80
N VAL A 132 -2.65 7.67 13.96
CA VAL A 132 -3.53 7.97 15.10
C VAL A 132 -3.81 9.44 15.33
N LEU A 133 -3.06 10.36 14.71
CA LEU A 133 -3.30 11.81 14.86
C LEU A 133 -3.92 12.46 13.63
N ARG A 134 -3.88 11.80 12.47
CA ARG A 134 -4.39 12.31 11.18
C ARG A 134 -5.43 11.42 10.53
N LEU A 135 -5.47 10.13 10.90
CA LEU A 135 -6.46 9.16 10.42
C LEU A 135 -6.46 9.04 8.88
N PHE A 136 -5.28 8.99 8.27
CA PHE A 136 -5.15 9.00 6.81
C PHE A 136 -5.58 7.69 6.14
N ASN A 137 -6.19 7.80 4.95
CA ASN A 137 -6.56 6.65 4.12
C ASN A 137 -5.37 5.73 3.78
N ASP A 138 -4.15 6.30 3.69
CA ASP A 138 -2.90 5.57 3.51
C ASP A 138 -2.71 4.41 4.48
N CYS A 139 -3.23 4.51 5.71
CA CYS A 139 -3.11 3.50 6.73
C CYS A 139 -3.81 2.19 6.33
N ILE A 140 -5.03 2.29 5.80
CA ILE A 140 -5.81 1.12 5.35
C ILE A 140 -5.12 0.50 4.13
N ALA A 141 -4.80 1.32 3.12
CA ALA A 141 -4.14 0.87 1.90
C ALA A 141 -2.80 0.19 2.19
N THR A 142 -1.97 0.76 3.07
CA THR A 142 -0.66 0.22 3.44
C THR A 142 -0.79 -1.08 4.22
N THR A 143 -1.74 -1.19 5.14
CA THR A 143 -1.99 -2.42 5.91
C THR A 143 -2.39 -3.58 4.99
N LEU A 144 -3.32 -3.33 4.05
CA LEU A 144 -3.73 -4.31 3.04
C LEU A 144 -2.56 -4.68 2.11
N THR A 145 -1.73 -3.70 1.73
CA THR A 145 -0.52 -3.95 0.92
C THR A 145 0.46 -4.87 1.64
N HIS A 146 0.75 -4.64 2.93
CA HIS A 146 1.59 -5.54 3.72
C HIS A 146 0.96 -6.93 3.90
N ALA A 147 -0.36 -7.02 4.09
CA ALA A 147 -1.05 -8.30 4.14
C ALA A 147 -0.93 -9.08 2.81
N SER A 148 -1.05 -8.39 1.66
CA SER A 148 -0.84 -8.98 0.33
C SER A 148 0.60 -9.50 0.16
N LEU A 149 1.59 -8.75 0.65
CA LEU A 149 3.00 -9.15 0.63
C LEU A 149 3.24 -10.43 1.42
N ILE A 150 2.64 -10.56 2.62
CA ILE A 150 2.71 -11.80 3.41
C ILE A 150 2.13 -13.00 2.64
N LEU A 151 1.04 -12.80 1.90
CA LEU A 151 0.43 -13.85 1.08
C LEU A 151 1.34 -14.25 -0.09
N PHE A 152 2.00 -13.29 -0.73
CA PHE A 152 3.02 -13.57 -1.75
C PHE A 152 4.21 -14.34 -1.17
N LEU A 153 4.71 -13.95 0.02
CA LEU A 153 5.77 -14.67 0.73
C LEU A 153 5.37 -16.10 1.10
N LYS A 154 4.07 -16.35 1.33
CA LYS A 154 3.50 -17.70 1.53
C LYS A 154 3.13 -18.42 0.23
N HIS A 155 3.47 -17.86 -0.94
CA HIS A 155 3.12 -18.36 -2.27
C HIS A 155 1.60 -18.53 -2.53
N ARG A 156 0.75 -17.82 -1.80
CA ARG A 156 -0.70 -17.76 -2.04
C ARG A 156 -1.02 -16.66 -3.04
N TRP A 157 -0.59 -16.83 -4.29
CA TRP A 157 -0.60 -15.79 -5.32
C TRP A 157 -1.98 -15.22 -5.63
N HIS A 158 -2.99 -16.07 -5.83
CA HIS A 158 -4.37 -15.63 -6.10
C HIS A 158 -4.89 -14.75 -4.96
N LEU A 159 -4.87 -15.26 -3.73
CA LEU A 159 -5.33 -14.52 -2.55
C LEU A 159 -4.53 -13.24 -2.31
N GLY A 160 -3.21 -13.30 -2.50
CA GLY A 160 -2.34 -12.13 -2.40
C GLY A 160 -2.74 -11.05 -3.41
N LEU A 161 -3.04 -11.43 -4.65
CA LEU A 161 -3.45 -10.49 -5.69
C LEU A 161 -4.89 -9.97 -5.49
N THR A 162 -5.79 -10.79 -4.94
CA THR A 162 -7.12 -10.34 -4.49
C THR A 162 -6.99 -9.24 -3.43
N VAL A 163 -6.21 -9.49 -2.36
CA VAL A 163 -5.99 -8.50 -1.28
C VAL A 163 -5.26 -7.27 -1.80
N PHE A 164 -4.29 -7.44 -2.71
CA PHE A 164 -3.62 -6.32 -3.39
C PHE A 164 -4.61 -5.48 -4.20
N SER A 165 -5.56 -6.11 -4.91
CA SER A 165 -6.61 -5.38 -5.63
C SER A 165 -7.52 -4.60 -4.67
N ILE A 166 -7.89 -5.17 -3.52
CA ILE A 166 -8.62 -4.43 -2.48
C ILE A 166 -7.80 -3.22 -1.98
N ALA A 167 -6.48 -3.35 -1.83
CA ALA A 167 -5.62 -2.23 -1.46
C ALA A 167 -5.62 -1.12 -2.54
N VAL A 168 -5.56 -1.50 -3.82
CA VAL A 168 -5.65 -0.58 -4.96
C VAL A 168 -6.98 0.16 -4.98
N SER A 169 -8.10 -0.52 -4.65
CA SER A 169 -9.41 0.13 -4.62
C SER A 169 -9.58 1.11 -3.44
N VAL A 170 -8.71 1.04 -2.43
CA VAL A 170 -8.65 2.03 -1.34
C VAL A 170 -7.78 3.22 -1.72
N LYS A 171 -6.61 2.98 -2.33
CA LYS A 171 -5.71 4.04 -2.80
C LYS A 171 -4.96 3.62 -4.06
N MET A 172 -5.15 4.37 -5.15
CA MET A 172 -4.58 4.05 -6.46
C MET A 172 -3.05 3.94 -6.49
N ASN A 173 -2.33 4.64 -5.60
CA ASN A 173 -0.86 4.62 -5.55
C ASN A 173 -0.27 3.21 -5.34
N VAL A 174 -1.05 2.29 -4.79
CA VAL A 174 -0.66 0.89 -4.64
C VAL A 174 -0.37 0.25 -6.02
N LEU A 175 -0.93 0.77 -7.12
CA LEU A 175 -0.61 0.34 -8.48
C LEU A 175 0.87 0.48 -8.85
N LEU A 176 1.64 1.32 -8.15
CA LEU A 176 3.08 1.44 -8.39
C LEU A 176 3.84 0.14 -8.08
N TYR A 177 3.26 -0.79 -7.31
CA TYR A 177 3.80 -2.14 -7.11
C TYR A 177 3.43 -3.12 -8.24
N ALA A 178 2.54 -2.76 -9.18
CA ALA A 178 2.06 -3.67 -10.21
C ALA A 178 3.14 -4.17 -11.18
N PRO A 179 4.09 -3.34 -11.68
CA PRO A 179 5.14 -3.81 -12.57
C PRO A 179 6.04 -4.91 -11.97
N PRO A 180 6.65 -4.75 -10.78
CA PRO A 180 7.43 -5.83 -10.18
C PRO A 180 6.56 -7.03 -9.78
N LEU A 181 5.28 -6.83 -9.41
CA LEU A 181 4.37 -7.92 -9.09
C LEU A 181 4.04 -8.79 -10.31
N LEU A 182 3.82 -8.18 -11.49
CA LEU A 182 3.61 -8.91 -12.73
C LEU A 182 4.82 -9.80 -13.07
N LEU A 183 6.04 -9.29 -12.90
CA LEU A 183 7.26 -10.08 -13.07
C LEU A 183 7.33 -11.26 -12.10
N LEU A 184 6.94 -11.05 -10.83
CA LEU A 184 6.88 -12.14 -9.84
C LEU A 184 5.85 -13.21 -10.22
N LEU A 185 4.68 -12.81 -10.72
CA LEU A 185 3.63 -13.73 -11.17
C LEU A 185 4.10 -14.57 -12.37
N LEU A 186 4.69 -13.94 -13.39
CA LEU A 186 5.22 -14.62 -14.58
C LEU A 186 6.32 -15.65 -14.23
N LYS A 187 7.14 -15.35 -13.22
CA LYS A 187 8.15 -16.30 -12.72
C LYS A 187 7.54 -17.44 -11.91
N SER A 188 6.51 -17.14 -11.12
CA SER A 188 5.98 -18.06 -10.11
C SER A 188 4.86 -18.97 -10.59
N LEU A 189 4.10 -18.55 -11.59
CA LEU A 189 2.91 -19.25 -12.10
C LEU A 189 3.09 -19.62 -13.59
N PRO A 190 2.32 -20.61 -14.11
CA PRO A 190 2.11 -20.75 -15.54
C PRO A 190 1.25 -19.61 -16.09
N ILE A 191 1.28 -19.37 -17.40
CA ILE A 191 0.54 -18.27 -18.04
C ILE A 191 -0.95 -18.30 -17.69
N GLY A 192 -1.60 -19.47 -17.71
CA GLY A 192 -3.00 -19.60 -17.32
C GLY A 192 -3.27 -19.20 -15.85
N GLY A 193 -2.33 -19.48 -14.94
CA GLY A 193 -2.42 -19.04 -13.54
C GLY A 193 -2.23 -17.54 -13.37
N VAL A 194 -1.37 -16.92 -14.19
CA VAL A 194 -1.20 -15.46 -14.24
C VAL A 194 -2.48 -14.79 -14.71
N ILE A 195 -3.05 -15.26 -15.84
CA ILE A 195 -4.31 -14.75 -16.38
C ILE A 195 -5.41 -14.88 -15.33
N SER A 196 -5.61 -16.07 -14.75
CA SER A 196 -6.62 -16.30 -13.72
C SER A 196 -6.45 -15.38 -12.50
N SER A 197 -5.22 -15.16 -12.04
CA SER A 197 -4.94 -14.24 -10.93
C SER A 197 -5.35 -12.81 -11.29
N ILE A 198 -4.89 -12.32 -12.45
CA ILE A 198 -5.19 -10.95 -12.92
C ILE A 198 -6.69 -10.77 -13.15
N SER A 199 -7.39 -11.77 -13.70
CA SER A 199 -8.84 -11.76 -13.85
C SER A 199 -9.55 -11.63 -12.51
N CYS A 200 -9.09 -12.35 -11.46
CA CYS A 200 -9.63 -12.19 -10.11
C CYS A 200 -9.40 -10.78 -9.55
N ALA A 201 -8.22 -10.20 -9.80
CA ALA A 201 -7.91 -8.84 -9.39
C ALA A 201 -8.81 -7.80 -10.09
N ALA A 202 -9.03 -7.96 -11.40
CA ALA A 202 -9.91 -7.11 -12.19
C ALA A 202 -11.37 -7.25 -11.73
N PHE A 203 -11.82 -8.47 -11.42
CA PHE A 203 -13.15 -8.73 -10.90
C PHE A 203 -13.41 -7.97 -9.58
N VAL A 204 -12.43 -7.93 -8.67
CA VAL A 204 -12.54 -7.11 -7.44
C VAL A 204 -12.78 -5.63 -7.77
N GLN A 205 -12.06 -5.06 -8.74
CA GLN A 205 -12.26 -3.66 -9.14
C GLN A 205 -13.64 -3.42 -9.74
N LEU A 206 -14.14 -4.36 -10.55
CA LEU A 206 -15.48 -4.28 -11.12
C LEU A 206 -16.56 -4.34 -10.04
N VAL A 207 -16.45 -5.26 -9.08
CA VAL A 207 -17.41 -5.39 -7.97
C VAL A 207 -17.39 -4.15 -7.09
N VAL A 208 -16.20 -3.67 -6.70
CA VAL A 208 -16.05 -2.49 -5.84
C VAL A 208 -16.50 -1.22 -6.55
N GLY A 209 -16.21 -1.07 -7.84
CA GLY A 209 -16.63 0.08 -8.64
C GLY A 209 -18.06 -0.01 -9.17
N PHE A 210 -18.74 -1.15 -9.01
CA PHE A 210 -19.98 -1.47 -9.73
C PHE A 210 -21.05 -0.37 -9.72
N PRO A 211 -21.50 0.17 -8.56
CA PRO A 211 -22.57 1.17 -8.56
C PRO A 211 -22.18 2.44 -9.32
N PHE A 212 -20.91 2.84 -9.26
CA PHE A 212 -20.39 4.02 -9.94
C PHE A 212 -20.17 3.78 -11.43
N LEU A 213 -19.75 2.56 -11.79
CA LEU A 213 -19.56 2.16 -13.19
C LEU A 213 -20.89 2.02 -13.95
N LEU A 214 -21.98 1.70 -13.25
CA LEU A 214 -23.31 1.62 -13.85
C LEU A 214 -23.90 3.01 -14.14
N GLU A 215 -23.80 3.94 -13.19
CA GLU A 215 -24.46 5.25 -13.30
C GLU A 215 -23.56 6.32 -13.92
N TYR A 216 -22.30 6.42 -13.47
CA TYR A 216 -21.37 7.48 -13.86
C TYR A 216 -19.95 6.95 -14.17
N PRO A 217 -19.78 6.07 -15.18
CA PRO A 217 -18.50 5.38 -15.43
C PRO A 217 -17.33 6.34 -15.72
N LEU A 218 -17.58 7.41 -16.50
CA LEU A 218 -16.55 8.37 -16.86
C LEU A 218 -16.10 9.22 -15.66
N ALA A 219 -17.05 9.69 -14.85
CA ALA A 219 -16.76 10.41 -13.62
C ALA A 219 -15.97 9.52 -12.64
N TYR A 220 -16.39 8.27 -12.46
CA TYR A 220 -15.70 7.31 -11.61
C TYR A 220 -14.26 7.10 -12.06
N ILE A 221 -14.02 6.67 -13.31
CA ILE A 221 -12.68 6.31 -13.79
C ILE A 221 -11.74 7.53 -13.78
N SER A 222 -12.22 8.68 -14.25
CA SER A 222 -11.40 9.89 -14.35
C SER A 222 -11.00 10.47 -12.98
N ARG A 223 -11.87 10.37 -11.96
CA ARG A 223 -11.60 10.87 -10.61
C ARG A 223 -10.84 9.87 -9.75
N SER A 224 -11.26 8.60 -9.73
CA SER A 224 -10.67 7.55 -8.88
C SER A 224 -9.26 7.14 -9.28
N PHE A 225 -8.95 7.16 -10.59
CA PHE A 225 -7.64 6.84 -11.15
C PHE A 225 -7.04 8.04 -11.89
N ASN A 226 -7.11 9.22 -11.27
CA ASN A 226 -6.64 10.46 -11.90
C ASN A 226 -5.10 10.52 -11.98
N LEU A 227 -4.54 9.96 -13.06
CA LEU A 227 -3.11 10.03 -13.40
C LEU A 227 -2.68 11.43 -13.89
N GLY A 228 -3.65 12.30 -14.20
CA GLY A 228 -3.41 13.68 -14.65
C GLY A 228 -3.30 14.69 -13.50
N ARG A 229 -3.46 14.27 -12.24
CA ARG A 229 -3.35 15.18 -11.10
C ARG A 229 -1.94 15.74 -11.00
N VAL A 230 -1.87 17.06 -10.93
CA VAL A 230 -0.63 17.77 -10.67
C VAL A 230 -0.48 17.98 -9.18
N PHE A 231 0.67 17.61 -8.64
CA PHE A 231 0.99 17.86 -7.24
C PHE A 231 1.15 19.36 -7.00
N ILE A 232 0.66 19.83 -5.85
CA ILE A 232 0.85 21.22 -5.44
C ILE A 232 2.25 21.34 -4.84
N HIS A 233 3.09 22.21 -5.41
CA HIS A 233 4.48 22.39 -4.97
C HIS A 233 4.59 22.75 -3.48
N PHE A 234 3.60 23.46 -2.95
CA PHE A 234 3.52 23.83 -1.53
C PHE A 234 3.66 22.63 -0.59
N TRP A 235 2.98 21.52 -0.88
CA TRP A 235 2.96 20.29 -0.06
C TRP A 235 4.08 19.30 -0.41
N SER A 236 4.90 19.61 -1.40
CA SER A 236 6.01 18.74 -1.78
C SER A 236 7.15 18.83 -0.76
N VAL A 237 7.44 17.72 -0.07
CA VAL A 237 8.57 17.66 0.89
C VAL A 237 9.85 17.27 0.15
N ASN A 238 9.83 16.16 -0.59
CA ASN A 238 11.02 15.64 -1.27
C ASN A 238 11.48 16.51 -2.45
N PHE A 239 10.58 17.28 -3.05
CA PHE A 239 10.86 18.10 -4.24
C PHE A 239 10.85 19.59 -3.95
N LYS A 240 10.90 20.01 -2.67
CA LYS A 240 10.87 21.43 -2.29
C LYS A 240 12.02 22.25 -2.88
N PHE A 241 13.12 21.58 -3.23
CA PHE A 241 14.28 22.20 -3.89
C PHE A 241 14.05 22.49 -5.38
N VAL A 242 13.02 21.91 -6.01
CA VAL A 242 12.69 22.10 -7.42
C VAL A 242 11.78 23.33 -7.54
N PRO A 243 12.10 24.35 -8.35
CA PRO A 243 11.21 25.50 -8.51
C PRO A 243 9.83 25.09 -9.01
N GLU A 244 8.79 25.76 -8.51
CA GLU A 244 7.38 25.42 -8.79
C GLU A 244 7.06 25.30 -10.29
N ARG A 245 7.60 26.21 -11.11
CA ARG A 245 7.46 26.19 -12.57
C ARG A 245 7.86 24.85 -13.21
N TRP A 246 8.85 24.17 -12.64
CA TRP A 246 9.32 22.86 -13.11
C TRP A 246 8.52 21.73 -12.47
N PHE A 247 8.23 21.84 -11.17
CA PHE A 247 7.51 20.82 -10.42
C PHE A 247 6.11 20.54 -10.99
N VAL A 248 5.38 21.59 -11.37
CA VAL A 248 4.01 21.51 -11.89
C VAL A 248 3.99 21.11 -13.39
N SER A 249 5.16 21.08 -14.05
CA SER A 249 5.24 20.84 -15.49
C SER A 249 4.97 19.38 -15.87
N LYS A 250 4.16 19.16 -16.92
CA LYS A 250 3.91 17.82 -17.49
C LYS A 250 5.20 17.09 -17.92
N PRO A 251 6.19 17.75 -18.56
CA PRO A 251 7.44 17.10 -18.92
C PRO A 251 8.19 16.53 -17.71
N PHE A 252 8.19 17.24 -16.56
CA PHE A 252 8.83 16.78 -15.34
C PHE A 252 8.17 15.50 -14.78
N ALA A 253 6.84 15.47 -14.71
CA ALA A 253 6.10 14.28 -14.27
C ALA A 253 6.36 13.06 -15.17
N ILE A 254 6.35 13.26 -16.50
CA ILE A 254 6.66 12.19 -17.47
C ILE A 254 8.12 11.72 -17.32
N ALA A 255 9.07 12.64 -17.13
CA ALA A 255 10.47 12.31 -16.90
C ALA A 255 10.68 11.48 -15.63
N LEU A 256 10.01 11.84 -14.52
CA LEU A 256 10.04 11.06 -13.28
C LEU A 256 9.48 9.65 -13.48
N LEU A 257 8.35 9.52 -14.16
CA LEU A 257 7.73 8.23 -14.46
C LEU A 257 8.64 7.37 -15.36
N ALA A 258 9.18 7.95 -16.43
CA ALA A 258 10.10 7.28 -17.33
C ALA A 258 11.36 6.82 -16.60
N MET A 259 11.95 7.69 -15.78
CA MET A 259 13.11 7.34 -14.94
C MET A 259 12.78 6.18 -13.99
N HIS A 260 11.62 6.21 -13.34
CA HIS A 260 11.17 5.11 -12.47
C HIS A 260 11.07 3.78 -13.24
N LEU A 261 10.41 3.75 -14.40
CA LEU A 261 10.26 2.55 -15.22
C LEU A 261 11.61 2.05 -15.77
N VAL A 262 12.49 2.96 -16.19
CA VAL A 262 13.85 2.62 -16.64
C VAL A 262 14.67 2.03 -15.51
N LEU A 263 14.64 2.61 -14.31
CA LEU A 263 15.35 2.08 -13.15
C LEU A 263 14.83 0.68 -12.76
N LEU A 264 13.51 0.47 -12.79
CA LEU A 264 12.92 -0.86 -12.60
C LEU A 264 13.38 -1.86 -13.68
N PHE A 265 13.42 -1.45 -14.95
CA PHE A 265 13.89 -2.30 -16.05
C PHE A 265 15.38 -2.65 -15.94
N LEU A 266 16.25 -1.65 -15.72
CA LEU A 266 17.69 -1.84 -15.53
C LEU A 266 17.94 -2.75 -14.33
N PHE A 267 17.22 -2.56 -13.24
CA PHE A 267 17.32 -3.41 -12.07
C PHE A 267 16.91 -4.86 -12.36
N ALA A 268 15.76 -5.07 -13.02
CA ALA A 268 15.31 -6.39 -13.44
C ALA A 268 16.36 -7.07 -14.34
N ARG A 269 16.98 -6.34 -15.27
CA ARG A 269 18.00 -6.86 -16.17
C ARG A 269 19.32 -7.18 -15.47
N TYR A 270 19.88 -6.24 -14.71
CA TYR A 270 21.27 -6.27 -14.24
C TYR A 270 21.46 -6.85 -12.84
N LYS A 271 20.51 -6.66 -11.93
CA LYS A 271 20.60 -7.19 -10.56
C LYS A 271 19.81 -8.48 -10.40
N TRP A 272 18.61 -8.55 -10.99
CA TRP A 272 17.71 -9.66 -10.78
C TRP A 272 17.95 -10.86 -11.71
N CYS A 273 17.89 -10.64 -13.02
CA CYS A 273 18.03 -11.71 -14.01
C CYS A 273 19.48 -12.12 -14.27
N LYS A 274 20.47 -11.34 -13.81
CA LYS A 274 21.90 -11.69 -13.95
C LYS A 274 22.28 -12.93 -13.13
N HIS A 275 21.68 -13.13 -11.95
CA HIS A 275 21.92 -14.33 -11.13
C HIS A 275 21.37 -15.64 -11.74
N GLU A 276 20.54 -15.58 -12.79
CA GLU A 276 20.09 -16.78 -13.51
C GLU A 276 21.10 -17.20 -14.60
N LYS A 277 21.82 -16.26 -15.22
CA LYS A 277 22.74 -16.56 -16.32
C LYS A 277 24.01 -17.29 -15.89
N SER A 278 24.46 -17.17 -14.64
CA SER A 278 25.63 -17.91 -14.14
C SER A 278 25.36 -19.38 -13.78
N GLY A 279 24.09 -19.83 -13.80
CA GLY A 279 23.73 -21.25 -13.59
C GLY A 279 23.04 -21.93 -14.77
N ALA A 280 22.56 -21.16 -15.76
CA ALA A 280 21.72 -21.68 -16.84
C ALA A 280 22.49 -22.27 -18.04
N LEU A 281 23.82 -22.16 -18.11
CA LEU A 281 24.63 -22.70 -19.22
C LEU A 281 25.21 -24.10 -18.97
N LYS A 282 24.93 -24.74 -17.81
CA LYS A 282 25.38 -26.11 -17.52
C LYS A 282 24.35 -26.97 -16.75
N GLN A 283 23.06 -26.84 -17.02
CA GLN A 283 22.12 -27.90 -16.62
C GLN A 283 21.23 -28.32 -17.78
N LYS A 284 21.70 -29.36 -18.47
CA LYS A 284 20.92 -30.23 -19.34
C LYS A 284 19.59 -30.58 -18.67
N VAL A 285 18.54 -30.41 -19.46
CA VAL A 285 17.21 -31.03 -19.39
C VAL A 285 17.09 -32.14 -18.34
N LYS A 286 16.66 -31.77 -17.13
CA LYS A 286 15.96 -32.64 -16.21
C LYS A 286 14.80 -31.81 -15.65
N LYS A 287 13.57 -32.26 -15.93
CA LYS A 287 12.27 -31.80 -15.43
C LYS A 287 12.40 -31.05 -14.09
N SER A 288 12.69 -29.76 -14.14
CA SER A 288 12.92 -28.96 -12.94
C SER A 288 11.56 -28.45 -12.49
N ARG A 289 11.02 -29.05 -11.42
CA ARG A 289 10.01 -28.41 -10.57
C ARG A 289 10.48 -26.96 -10.39
N LYS A 290 9.80 -25.97 -10.99
CA LYS A 290 10.13 -24.54 -10.86
C LYS A 290 10.39 -24.29 -9.37
N LYS A 291 11.66 -24.06 -9.00
CA LYS A 291 12.06 -23.87 -7.61
C LYS A 291 11.29 -22.64 -7.10
N LYS A 292 10.51 -22.80 -6.03
CA LYS A 292 9.72 -21.69 -5.46
C LYS A 292 10.65 -20.49 -5.20
N LEU A 293 10.21 -19.28 -5.55
CA LEU A 293 10.98 -18.06 -5.29
C LEU A 293 11.26 -17.94 -3.79
N THR A 294 12.48 -17.54 -3.42
CA THR A 294 12.80 -17.30 -2.00
C THR A 294 12.13 -16.03 -1.50
N ALA A 295 11.91 -15.93 -0.18
CA ALA A 295 11.32 -14.77 0.48
C ALA A 295 12.08 -13.47 0.15
N ASP A 296 13.40 -13.51 0.18
CA ASP A 296 14.27 -12.37 -0.16
C ASP A 296 14.05 -11.93 -1.60
N ARG A 297 13.78 -12.88 -2.51
CA ARG A 297 13.49 -12.55 -3.90
C ARG A 297 12.11 -11.88 -4.04
N ILE A 298 11.12 -12.29 -3.27
CA ILE A 298 9.82 -11.62 -3.35
C ILE A 298 9.92 -10.21 -2.75
N LEU A 299 10.60 -10.08 -1.60
CA LEU A 299 10.76 -8.81 -0.90
C LEU A 299 11.61 -7.81 -1.69
N PHE A 300 12.76 -8.21 -2.20
CA PHE A 300 13.68 -7.30 -2.90
C PHE A 300 13.07 -6.77 -4.22
N ALA A 301 12.20 -7.54 -4.88
CA ALA A 301 11.47 -7.06 -6.05
C ALA A 301 10.39 -6.00 -5.70
N LEU A 302 9.71 -6.16 -4.57
CA LEU A 302 8.61 -5.27 -4.16
C LEU A 302 9.10 -4.04 -3.37
N CYS A 303 10.19 -4.17 -2.60
CA CYS A 303 10.76 -3.08 -1.80
C CYS A 303 11.49 -2.01 -2.64
N MET A 304 11.91 -2.31 -3.88
CA MET A 304 12.48 -1.29 -4.77
C MET A 304 11.49 -0.15 -5.10
N VAL A 305 10.19 -0.43 -5.03
CA VAL A 305 9.14 0.58 -5.23
C VAL A 305 9.07 1.52 -4.02
N LEU A 306 9.31 1.03 -2.80
CA LEU A 306 9.23 1.83 -1.56
C LEU A 306 10.23 3.00 -1.53
N CYS A 307 11.42 2.85 -2.12
CA CYS A 307 12.40 3.95 -2.18
C CYS A 307 11.95 5.14 -3.04
N PHE A 308 10.96 4.95 -3.93
CA PHE A 308 10.47 6.01 -4.82
C PHE A 308 9.09 6.56 -4.43
N THR A 309 8.33 5.89 -3.57
CA THR A 309 6.89 6.17 -3.38
C THR A 309 6.51 6.82 -2.05
N GLN A 310 7.42 6.95 -1.08
CA GLN A 310 7.10 7.62 0.18
C GLN A 310 7.56 9.08 0.21
N ASN A 311 6.55 9.97 0.14
CA ASN A 311 6.48 11.37 0.60
C ASN A 311 6.01 12.33 -0.49
N GLN A 312 4.75 12.21 -0.85
CA GLN A 312 3.95 13.38 -1.17
C GLN A 312 2.80 13.36 -0.17
N GLU A 313 2.82 14.32 0.77
CA GLU A 313 1.62 14.58 1.58
C GLU A 313 0.61 15.22 0.64
N TYR A 314 -0.55 14.58 0.53
CA TYR A 314 -1.61 14.98 -0.38
C TYR A 314 -2.44 16.07 0.32
N LYS A 315 -2.63 17.19 -0.35
CA LYS A 315 -3.94 17.84 -0.44
C LYS A 315 -4.32 17.79 -1.92
#